data_AF-A0A662PIE5-F1
#
_entry.id   AF-A0A662PIE5-F1
#
_cell.length_a   1.000
_cell.length_b   1.000
_cell.length_c   1.000
_cell.angle_alpha   90.00
_cell.angle_beta   90.00
_cell.angle_gamma   90.00
#
_symmetry.space_group_name_H-M   'P 1'
#
loop_
_entity.id
_entity.type
_entity.pdbx_description
1 polymer ?
#
loop_
_entity_poly.entity_id
_entity_poly.type
_entity_poly.pdbx_seq_one_letter_code
_entity_poly.pdbx_strand_id
1 'polypeptide(L)'
;MRKPIEIILYVEPFCPYCNYVQKFILRDIQIRRDELNRKLIREGLPPIPPIEIRVIDINANDGSIHSRWYEWYSKKVGSRSTPIVKIGNKIFYLWREKPDVLKEKELSKAEVLKAQIIDELIDIGRRAEERERYDFDFRPHPRVSRMRRWGLEIHPY
;
A
#
# COMPACT_ATOMS: atom_id res chain seq x y z
N MET A 1 -15.40 -10.11 -1.07
CA MET A 1 -14.18 -9.90 -0.26
C MET A 1 -13.31 -8.87 -0.97
N ARG A 2 -12.78 -7.87 -0.25
CA ARG A 2 -11.87 -6.87 -0.85
C ARG A 2 -10.61 -7.56 -1.35
N LYS A 3 -10.10 -7.13 -2.52
CA LYS A 3 -8.80 -7.58 -3.00
C LYS A 3 -7.72 -7.19 -1.98
N PRO A 4 -6.74 -8.07 -1.70
CA PRO A 4 -5.65 -7.72 -0.81
C PRO A 4 -4.84 -6.58 -1.41
N ILE A 5 -4.41 -5.65 -0.56
CA ILE A 5 -3.46 -4.60 -0.92
C ILE A 5 -2.07 -5.22 -0.91
N GLU A 6 -1.36 -5.14 -2.04
CA GLU A 6 0.04 -5.56 -2.13
C GLU A 6 0.93 -4.54 -1.42
N ILE A 7 1.74 -5.03 -0.48
CA ILE A 7 2.83 -4.30 0.16
C ILE A 7 4.14 -4.94 -0.30
N ILE A 8 4.98 -4.16 -0.97
CA ILE A 8 6.30 -4.63 -1.44
C ILE A 8 7.36 -4.14 -0.45
N LEU A 9 8.09 -5.06 0.15
CA LEU A 9 9.24 -4.79 1.00
C LEU A 9 10.52 -5.08 0.24
N TYR A 10 11.31 -4.04 -0.06
CA TYR A 10 12.65 -4.18 -0.61
C TYR A 10 13.66 -4.36 0.50
N VAL A 11 14.48 -5.40 0.40
CA VAL A 11 15.47 -5.79 1.41
C VAL A 11 16.81 -6.08 0.76
N GLU A 12 17.86 -6.05 1.56
CA GLU A 12 19.18 -6.57 1.21
C GLU A 12 19.52 -7.76 2.13
N PRO A 13 20.43 -8.66 1.71
CA PRO A 13 20.90 -9.76 2.54
C PRO A 13 21.46 -9.29 3.88
N PHE A 14 21.25 -10.09 4.93
CA PHE A 14 21.80 -9.84 6.27
C PHE A 14 21.45 -8.48 6.91
N CYS A 15 20.38 -7.81 6.45
CA CYS A 15 19.94 -6.52 7.00
C CYS A 15 19.05 -6.70 8.26
N PRO A 16 19.52 -6.31 9.46
CA PRO A 16 18.75 -6.49 10.70
C PRO A 16 17.47 -5.65 10.71
N TYR A 17 17.55 -4.42 10.20
CA TYR A 17 16.42 -3.52 10.06
C TYR A 17 15.35 -4.03 9.10
N CYS A 18 15.76 -4.69 8.02
CA CYS A 18 14.85 -5.28 7.05
C CYS A 18 14.06 -6.43 7.67
N ASN A 19 14.76 -7.30 8.41
CA ASN A 19 14.15 -8.36 9.21
C ASN A 19 13.19 -7.78 10.25
N TYR A 20 13.58 -6.70 10.93
CA TYR A 20 12.73 -6.03 11.91
C TYR A 20 11.43 -5.50 11.29
N VAL A 21 11.51 -4.72 10.20
CA VAL A 21 10.33 -4.19 9.49
C VAL A 21 9.44 -5.33 8.97
N GLN A 22 10.04 -6.38 8.41
CA GLN A 22 9.29 -7.53 7.93
C GLN A 22 8.50 -8.22 9.05
N LYS A 23 9.16 -8.56 10.16
CA LYS A 23 8.59 -9.42 11.21
C LYS A 23 7.76 -8.65 12.23
N PHE A 24 8.21 -7.49 12.68
CA PHE A 24 7.59 -6.77 13.79
C PHE A 24 6.65 -5.64 13.36
N ILE A 25 6.71 -5.20 12.10
CA ILE A 25 5.80 -4.18 11.58
C ILE A 25 4.80 -4.84 10.62
N LEU A 26 5.26 -5.31 9.46
CA LEU A 26 4.36 -5.78 8.40
C LEU A 26 3.62 -7.06 8.80
N ARG A 27 4.33 -8.07 9.31
CA ARG A 27 3.70 -9.32 9.77
C ARG A 27 2.85 -9.12 11.01
N ASP A 28 3.22 -8.22 11.92
CA ASP A 28 2.38 -7.87 13.07
C ASP A 28 1.03 -7.29 12.63
N ILE A 29 1.04 -6.31 11.70
CA ILE A 29 -0.19 -5.75 11.10
C ILE A 29 -1.01 -6.86 10.43
N GLN A 30 -0.37 -7.76 9.68
CA GLN A 30 -1.06 -8.83 8.96
C GLN A 30 -1.74 -9.84 9.89
N ILE A 31 -1.03 -10.31 10.92
CA ILE A 31 -1.50 -11.34 11.86
C ILE A 31 -2.54 -10.76 12.81
N ARG A 32 -2.28 -9.56 13.34
CA ARG A 32 -3.14 -8.91 14.33
C ARG A 32 -4.22 -8.02 13.70
N ARG A 33 -4.37 -8.04 12.38
CA ARG A 33 -5.33 -7.22 11.64
C ARG A 33 -6.74 -7.28 12.25
N ASP A 34 -7.19 -8.46 12.65
CA ASP A 34 -8.53 -8.63 13.20
C ASP A 34 -8.67 -7.98 14.59
N GLU A 35 -7.62 -8.03 15.42
CA GLU A 35 -7.57 -7.31 16.70
C GLU A 35 -7.55 -5.79 16.48
N LEU A 36 -6.72 -5.32 15.55
CA LEU A 36 -6.60 -3.90 15.19
C LEU A 36 -7.94 -3.37 14.64
N ASN A 37 -8.57 -4.10 13.74
CA ASN A 37 -9.86 -3.71 13.15
C ASN A 37 -10.97 -3.63 14.20
N ARG A 38 -11.00 -4.52 15.21
CA ARG A 38 -11.96 -4.39 16.31
C ARG A 38 -11.78 -3.10 17.10
N LYS A 39 -10.53 -2.62 17.28
CA LYS A 39 -10.25 -1.34 17.94
C LYS A 39 -10.68 -0.16 17.06
N LEU A 40 -10.26 -0.16 15.79
CA LEU A 40 -10.62 0.88 14.83
C LEU A 40 -12.14 1.05 14.71
N ILE A 41 -12.89 -0.05 14.61
CA ILE A 41 -14.36 -0.02 14.52
C ILE A 41 -14.99 0.59 15.79
N ARG A 42 -14.45 0.28 16.98
CA ARG A 42 -14.95 0.89 18.24
C ARG A 42 -14.71 2.40 18.29
N GLU A 43 -13.65 2.86 17.64
CA GLU A 43 -13.29 4.28 17.53
C GLU A 43 -13.97 4.99 16.34
N GLY A 44 -14.81 4.28 15.57
CA GLY A 44 -15.49 4.83 14.39
C GLY A 44 -14.58 5.00 13.16
N LEU A 45 -13.40 4.38 13.16
CA LEU A 45 -12.44 4.43 12.06
C LEU A 45 -12.65 3.27 11.07
N PRO A 46 -12.36 3.46 9.77
CA PRO A 46 -12.45 2.38 8.79
C PRO A 46 -11.47 1.24 9.11
N PRO A 47 -11.84 -0.01 8.81
CA PRO A 47 -10.96 -1.15 9.06
C PRO A 47 -9.78 -1.18 8.07
N ILE A 48 -8.66 -1.73 8.53
CA ILE A 48 -7.51 -2.07 7.68
C ILE A 48 -7.95 -3.18 6.70
N PRO A 49 -7.81 -2.96 5.38
CA PRO A 49 -8.11 -3.96 4.37
C PRO A 49 -7.16 -5.18 4.45
N PRO A 50 -7.49 -6.31 3.82
CA PRO A 50 -6.54 -7.43 3.71
C PRO A 50 -5.25 -6.98 3.01
N ILE A 51 -4.11 -7.49 3.46
CA ILE A 51 -2.80 -7.16 2.91
C ILE A 51 -2.03 -8.42 2.50
N GLU A 52 -1.27 -8.31 1.42
CA GLU A 52 -0.35 -9.31 0.92
C GLU A 52 1.06 -8.72 0.92
N ILE A 53 2.01 -9.38 1.59
CA ILE A 53 3.37 -8.88 1.75
C ILE A 53 4.28 -9.63 0.78
N ARG A 54 4.89 -8.89 -0.15
CA ARG A 54 5.89 -9.41 -1.08
C ARG A 54 7.27 -8.90 -0.70
N VAL A 55 8.21 -9.80 -0.46
CA VAL A 55 9.59 -9.44 -0.11
C VAL A 55 10.47 -9.57 -1.35
N ILE A 56 11.21 -8.52 -1.67
CA ILE A 56 12.12 -8.46 -2.81
C ILE A 56 13.53 -8.22 -2.29
N ASP A 57 14.39 -9.21 -2.45
CA ASP A 57 15.83 -9.04 -2.26
C ASP A 57 16.41 -8.29 -3.47
N ILE A 58 16.96 -7.10 -3.23
CA ILE A 58 17.49 -6.23 -4.28
C ILE A 58 18.77 -6.77 -4.93
N ASN A 59 19.49 -7.67 -4.25
CA ASN A 59 20.73 -8.25 -4.74
C ASN A 59 20.50 -9.61 -5.43
N ALA A 60 19.43 -10.32 -5.08
CA ALA A 60 19.12 -11.63 -5.67
C ALA A 60 18.17 -11.56 -6.89
N ASN A 61 17.46 -10.46 -7.11
CA ASN A 61 16.44 -10.31 -8.17
C ASN A 61 16.89 -9.45 -9.34
N ASP A 62 18.13 -9.60 -9.81
CA ASP A 62 18.68 -8.79 -10.90
C ASP A 62 17.82 -8.92 -12.18
N GLY A 63 17.59 -7.80 -12.87
CA GLY A 63 16.79 -7.71 -14.10
C GLY A 63 15.26 -7.77 -13.97
N SER A 64 14.68 -8.11 -12.81
CA SER A 64 13.23 -8.10 -12.56
C SER A 64 12.57 -6.71 -12.64
N ILE A 65 11.25 -6.64 -12.82
CA ILE A 65 10.52 -5.35 -12.79
C ILE A 65 10.71 -4.62 -11.45
N HIS A 66 10.84 -5.37 -10.36
CA HIS A 66 11.02 -4.84 -9.02
C HIS A 66 12.42 -4.29 -8.80
N SER A 67 13.46 -4.98 -9.29
CA SER A 67 14.84 -4.47 -9.21
C SER A 67 15.04 -3.25 -10.09
N ARG A 68 14.51 -3.24 -11.33
CA ARG A 68 14.53 -2.06 -12.21
C ARG A 68 13.85 -0.85 -11.58
N TRP A 69 12.69 -1.06 -10.96
CA TRP A 69 12.00 0.01 -10.22
C TRP A 69 12.86 0.51 -9.06
N TYR A 70 13.45 -0.39 -8.27
CA TYR A 70 14.30 -0.02 -7.14
C TYR A 70 15.54 0.76 -7.57
N GLU A 71 16.19 0.37 -8.66
CA GLU A 71 17.32 1.11 -9.22
C GLU A 71 16.95 2.51 -9.69
N TRP A 72 15.85 2.63 -10.43
CA TRP A 72 15.33 3.92 -10.87
C TRP A 72 15.01 4.82 -9.67
N TYR A 73 14.32 4.28 -8.66
CA TYR A 73 13.99 5.01 -7.44
C TYR A 73 15.25 5.46 -6.70
N SER A 74 16.21 4.55 -6.50
CA SER A 74 17.47 4.83 -5.80
C SER A 74 18.27 5.93 -6.50
N LYS A 75 18.31 5.93 -7.84
CA LYS A 75 18.93 7.01 -8.63
C LYS A 75 18.21 8.33 -8.44
N LYS A 76 16.87 8.32 -8.46
CA LYS A 76 16.05 9.53 -8.29
C LYS A 76 16.25 10.19 -6.92
N VAL A 77 16.37 9.40 -5.85
CA VAL A 77 16.55 9.92 -4.48
C VAL A 77 18.01 10.11 -4.09
N GLY A 78 18.96 9.69 -4.94
CA GLY A 78 20.39 9.80 -4.68
C GLY A 78 20.89 8.88 -3.55
N SER A 79 20.14 7.84 -3.19
CA SER A 79 20.51 6.91 -2.12
C SER A 79 20.03 5.50 -2.41
N ARG A 80 20.86 4.50 -2.09
CA ARG A 80 20.49 3.09 -2.06
C ARG A 80 20.24 2.70 -0.62
N SER A 81 18.97 2.53 -0.30
CA SER A 81 18.48 2.54 1.07
C SER A 81 17.53 1.37 1.27
N THR A 82 17.79 0.51 2.26
CA THR A 82 16.89 -0.58 2.67
C THR A 82 16.71 -0.61 4.18
N PRO A 83 15.57 -1.10 4.69
CA PRO A 83 14.38 -1.54 3.96
C PRO A 83 13.55 -0.39 3.37
N ILE A 84 12.88 -0.65 2.25
CA ILE A 84 11.84 0.25 1.69
C ILE A 84 10.52 -0.49 1.68
N VAL A 85 9.47 0.15 2.20
CA VAL A 85 8.09 -0.35 2.09
C VAL A 85 7.37 0.45 1.02
N LYS A 86 6.84 -0.22 0.01
CA LYS A 86 6.06 0.38 -1.08
C LYS A 86 4.63 -0.13 -1.02
N ILE A 87 3.67 0.79 -1.00
CA ILE A 87 2.22 0.51 -1.04
C ILE A 87 1.62 1.35 -2.16
N GLY A 88 1.20 0.73 -3.25
CA GLY A 88 0.82 1.45 -4.47
C GLY A 88 1.97 2.38 -4.94
N ASN A 89 1.73 3.69 -4.94
CA ASN A 89 2.72 4.71 -5.30
C ASN A 89 3.41 5.36 -4.09
N LYS A 90 2.96 5.09 -2.86
CA LYS A 90 3.60 5.63 -1.65
C LYS A 90 4.77 4.76 -1.22
N ILE A 91 5.78 5.43 -0.71
CA ILE A 91 7.05 4.85 -0.30
C ILE A 91 7.31 5.29 1.13
N PHE A 92 7.50 4.32 2.01
CA PHE A 92 7.81 4.54 3.40
C PHE A 92 9.24 4.09 3.66
N TYR A 93 9.98 4.97 4.34
CA TYR A 93 11.38 4.77 4.64
C TYR A 93 11.69 5.28 6.04
N LEU A 94 12.51 4.51 6.76
CA LEU A 94 12.79 4.75 8.17
C LEU A 94 14.08 5.54 8.43
N TRP A 95 15.10 5.46 7.55
CA TRP A 95 16.48 5.85 7.90
C TRP A 95 17.24 6.60 6.82
N ARG A 96 17.25 7.95 6.75
CA ARG A 96 18.13 8.64 5.76
C ARG A 96 19.57 8.13 5.74
N GLU A 97 20.13 7.82 6.91
CA GLU A 97 21.39 7.10 7.09
C GLU A 97 21.14 5.93 8.06
N LYS A 98 21.51 4.71 7.66
CA LYS A 98 21.26 3.48 8.42
C LYS A 98 22.41 3.26 9.42
N PRO A 99 22.15 3.18 10.73
CA PRO A 99 23.18 2.78 11.69
C PRO A 99 23.57 1.30 11.47
N ASP A 100 24.80 0.92 11.81
CA ASP A 100 25.24 -0.49 11.67
C ASP A 100 24.57 -1.45 12.67
N VAL A 101 24.03 -0.91 13.77
CA VAL A 101 23.44 -1.68 14.87
C VAL A 101 22.06 -1.14 15.23
N LEU A 102 21.08 -2.03 15.39
CA LEU A 102 19.72 -1.70 15.83
C LEU A 102 19.76 -1.15 17.27
N LYS A 103 19.68 0.18 17.42
CA LYS A 103 19.63 0.86 18.72
C LYS A 103 18.20 1.01 19.21
N GLU A 104 18.00 1.06 20.52
CA GLU A 104 16.69 1.20 21.17
C GLU A 104 15.93 2.48 20.73
N LYS A 105 16.66 3.57 20.46
CA LYS A 105 16.11 4.82 19.89
C LYS A 105 15.47 4.64 18.50
N GLU A 106 15.78 3.55 17.80
CA GLU A 106 15.20 3.23 16.49
C GLU A 106 13.85 2.49 16.61
N LEU A 107 13.48 1.99 17.80
CA LEU A 107 12.19 1.36 18.06
C LEU A 107 11.04 2.37 18.01
N SER A 108 11.25 3.60 18.50
CA SER A 108 10.23 4.66 18.44
C SER A 108 9.92 5.08 17.00
N LYS A 109 10.95 5.17 16.15
CA LYS A 109 10.74 5.44 14.72
C LYS A 109 9.99 4.30 14.03
N ALA A 110 10.23 3.05 14.45
CA ALA A 110 9.52 1.90 13.89
C ALA A 110 8.03 1.90 14.22
N GLU A 111 7.64 2.34 15.43
CA GLU A 111 6.23 2.56 15.77
C GLU A 111 5.60 3.69 14.93
N VAL A 112 6.34 4.76 14.67
CA VAL A 112 5.89 5.82 13.74
C VAL A 112 5.68 5.26 12.33
N LEU A 113 6.60 4.42 11.83
CA LEU A 113 6.42 3.77 10.52
C LEU A 113 5.18 2.89 10.51
N LYS A 114 4.97 2.10 11.57
CA LYS A 114 3.80 1.23 11.71
C LYS A 114 2.50 2.04 11.63
N ALA A 115 2.42 3.15 12.35
CA ALA A 115 1.27 4.05 12.30
C ALA A 115 1.05 4.61 10.89
N GLN A 116 2.11 5.13 10.25
CA GLN A 116 2.03 5.65 8.87
C GLN A 116 1.53 4.61 7.86
N ILE A 117 1.95 3.35 8.00
CA ILE A 117 1.49 2.26 7.14
C ILE A 117 0.01 1.96 7.40
N ILE A 118 -0.41 1.90 8.67
CA ILE A 118 -1.81 1.68 9.04
C ILE A 118 -2.71 2.78 8.46
N ASP A 119 -2.31 4.05 8.64
CA ASP A 119 -3.06 5.20 8.14
C ASP A 119 -3.21 5.15 6.62
N GLU A 120 -2.15 4.77 5.89
CA GLU A 120 -2.23 4.62 4.44
C GLU A 120 -3.17 3.49 4.02
N LEU A 121 -3.13 2.36 4.72
CA LEU A 121 -4.02 1.23 4.42
C LEU A 121 -5.49 1.60 4.66
N ILE A 122 -5.77 2.35 5.72
CA ILE A 122 -7.11 2.88 6.02
C ILE A 122 -7.54 3.85 4.91
N ASP A 123 -6.68 4.78 4.50
CA ASP A 123 -7.02 5.76 3.45
C ASP A 123 -7.22 5.10 2.07
N ILE A 124 -6.44 4.08 1.72
CA ILE A 124 -6.68 3.29 0.50
C ILE A 124 -8.03 2.55 0.61
N GLY A 125 -8.29 1.94 1.77
CA GLY A 125 -9.56 1.25 2.03
C GLY A 125 -10.76 2.17 1.87
N ARG A 126 -10.68 3.37 2.44
CA ARG A 126 -11.73 4.41 2.35
C ARG A 126 -11.94 4.87 0.91
N ARG A 127 -10.89 5.19 0.17
CA ARG A 127 -10.99 5.61 -1.25
C ARG A 127 -11.57 4.51 -2.13
N ALA A 128 -11.26 3.25 -1.86
CA ALA A 128 -11.84 2.12 -2.57
C ALA A 128 -13.35 1.99 -2.30
N GLU A 129 -13.80 2.18 -1.06
CA GLU A 129 -15.23 2.20 -0.71
C GLU A 129 -16.00 3.33 -1.36
N GLU A 130 -15.42 4.54 -1.38
CA GLU A 130 -16.02 5.69 -2.05
C GLU A 130 -16.20 5.39 -3.53
N ARG A 131 -15.16 4.86 -4.19
CA ARG A 131 -15.22 4.50 -5.62
C ARG A 131 -16.26 3.41 -5.91
N GLU A 132 -16.35 2.37 -5.07
CA GLU A 132 -17.37 1.33 -5.21
C GLU A 132 -18.80 1.87 -5.04
N ARG A 133 -19.00 2.85 -4.13
CA ARG A 133 -20.29 3.54 -4.00
C ARG A 133 -20.65 4.32 -5.26
N TYR A 134 -19.71 5.10 -5.79
CA TYR A 134 -19.92 5.83 -7.05
C TYR A 134 -20.19 4.86 -8.23
N ASP A 135 -19.42 3.78 -8.37
CA ASP A 135 -19.63 2.79 -9.45
C ASP A 135 -20.97 2.03 -9.30
N PHE A 136 -21.51 1.92 -8.07
CA PHE A 136 -22.83 1.32 -7.81
C PHE A 136 -23.97 2.25 -8.23
N ASP A 137 -23.88 3.55 -7.89
CA ASP A 137 -24.89 4.56 -8.23
C ASP A 137 -25.02 4.80 -9.74
N PHE A 138 -23.97 4.50 -10.52
CA PHE A 138 -23.96 4.60 -11.98
C PHE A 138 -24.27 3.29 -12.71
N ARG A 139 -24.63 2.19 -12.03
CA ARG A 139 -25.13 1.01 -12.74
C ARG A 139 -26.44 1.37 -13.43
N PRO A 140 -26.51 1.36 -14.79
CA PRO A 140 -27.76 1.63 -15.45
C PRO A 140 -28.78 0.60 -14.98
N HIS A 141 -29.87 1.08 -14.39
CA HIS A 141 -31.00 0.24 -14.01
C HIS A 141 -31.39 -0.58 -15.25
N PRO A 142 -31.62 -1.91 -15.17
CA PRO A 142 -31.93 -2.76 -16.33
C PRO A 142 -33.26 -2.44 -17.06
N ARG A 143 -33.83 -1.26 -16.84
CA ARG A 143 -35.09 -0.77 -17.44
C ARG A 143 -34.91 0.39 -18.41
N VAL A 144 -33.72 0.62 -18.97
CA VAL A 144 -33.54 1.59 -20.06
C VAL A 144 -32.89 0.94 -21.29
N SER A 145 -33.49 -0.15 -21.76
CA SER A 145 -33.20 -0.73 -23.08
C SER A 145 -34.50 -0.89 -23.85
N ARG A 146 -35.16 0.24 -24.15
CA ARG A 146 -36.10 0.40 -25.29
C ARG A 146 -36.72 1.80 -25.25
N MET A 147 -36.02 2.78 -25.83
CA MET A 147 -36.73 3.90 -26.44
C MET A 147 -35.99 4.32 -27.72
N ARG A 148 -36.49 3.70 -28.79
CA ARG A 148 -36.61 4.15 -30.19
C ARG A 148 -35.56 5.12 -30.74
N ARG A 149 -34.77 4.54 -31.64
CA ARG A 149 -34.29 5.11 -32.90
C ARG A 149 -35.40 5.98 -33.55
N TRP A 150 -35.34 7.29 -33.38
CA TRP A 150 -35.94 8.27 -34.27
C TRP A 150 -34.85 9.26 -34.64
N GLY A 151 -34.58 9.32 -35.95
CA GLY A 151 -33.60 10.24 -36.51
C GLY A 151 -34.04 11.68 -36.24
N LEU A 152 -33.08 12.48 -35.76
CA LEU A 152 -33.11 13.92 -35.90
C LEU A 152 -31.68 14.32 -36.28
N GLU A 153 -31.60 14.82 -37.51
CA GLU A 153 -30.43 15.45 -38.11
C GLU A 153 -30.02 16.65 -37.25
N ILE A 154 -28.71 16.79 -37.01
CA ILE A 154 -28.14 17.94 -36.34
C ILE A 154 -27.58 18.85 -37.43
N HIS A 155 -28.24 19.98 -37.69
CA HIS A 155 -27.61 21.09 -38.42
C HIS A 155 -26.80 21.94 -37.44
N PRO A 156 -25.53 22.26 -37.75
CA PRO A 156 -24.76 23.21 -36.97
C PRO A 156 -25.11 24.65 -37.37
N TYR A 157 -25.21 25.54 -36.39
CA TYR A 157 -24.98 26.98 -36.58
C TYR A 157 -23.50 27.28 -36.34
#